data_AF-A0A960RFN4-F1
#
_entry.id   AF-A0A960RFN4-F1
#
_cell.length_a   1.000
_cell.length_b   1.000
_cell.length_c   1.000
_cell.angle_alpha   90.00
_cell.angle_beta   90.00
_cell.angle_gamma   90.00
#
_symmetry.space_group_name_H-M   'P 1'
#
loop_
_entity.id
_entity.type
_entity.pdbx_description
1 polymer ?
#
loop_
_entity_poly.entity_id
_entity_poly.type
_entity_poly.pdbx_seq_one_letter_code
_entity_poly.pdbx_strand_id
1 'polypeptide(L)'
;PEIERMWAWKRIDQLQKKADRSGSRDSVIGEIVELGETYSIVTEYTSFLVLENDSEYQRWKIDRKNARRIGRDRAAQQAREEKLRLLRELALAGLGPDAAKAAPQPQQLAAAQPTRPSQPGQPSVQAPTQPRNQGRSIDLNIGTGPVGPLFVLISAAMARRNRKHQANA
;
A
#
# COMPACT_ATOMS: atom_id res chain seq x y z
N PRO A 1 3.76 15.68 -8.47
CA PRO A 1 2.91 15.18 -9.57
C PRO A 1 2.02 13.99 -9.17
N GLU A 2 2.53 12.92 -8.54
CA GLU A 2 1.72 11.72 -8.28
C GLU A 2 0.57 11.93 -7.29
N ILE A 3 0.77 12.75 -6.25
CA ILE A 3 -0.28 13.04 -5.25
C ILE A 3 -1.49 13.70 -5.92
N GLU A 4 -1.26 14.65 -6.81
CA GLU A 4 -2.32 15.33 -7.57
C GLU A 4 -3.05 14.35 -8.49
N ARG A 5 -2.34 13.42 -9.12
CA ARG A 5 -2.93 12.36 -9.96
C ARG A 5 -3.79 11.40 -9.11
N MET A 6 -3.33 11.03 -7.92
CA MET A 6 -4.12 10.21 -6.98
C MET A 6 -5.39 10.92 -6.52
N TRP A 7 -5.28 12.22 -6.20
CA TRP A 7 -6.44 13.04 -5.87
C TRP A 7 -7.43 13.12 -7.03
N ALA A 8 -6.96 13.40 -8.25
CA ALA A 8 -7.80 13.51 -9.44
C ALA A 8 -8.51 12.19 -9.75
N TRP A 9 -7.79 11.07 -9.66
CA TRP A 9 -8.39 9.74 -9.80
C TRP A 9 -9.51 9.52 -8.78
N LYS A 10 -9.28 9.88 -7.52
CA LYS A 10 -10.29 9.73 -6.47
C LYS A 10 -11.48 10.66 -6.67
N ARG A 11 -11.25 11.87 -7.17
CA ARG A 11 -12.30 12.84 -7.51
C ARG A 11 -13.19 12.30 -8.63
N ILE A 12 -12.60 11.77 -9.69
CA ILE A 12 -13.34 11.13 -10.80
C ILE A 12 -14.21 9.97 -10.29
N ASP A 13 -13.66 9.09 -9.46
CA ASP A 13 -14.41 7.98 -8.82
C ASP A 13 -15.62 8.49 -8.01
N GLN A 14 -15.45 9.58 -7.27
CA GLN A 14 -16.54 10.19 -6.51
C GLN A 14 -17.62 10.80 -7.41
N LEU A 15 -17.22 11.47 -8.49
CA LEU A 15 -18.15 12.08 -9.46
C LEU A 15 -19.00 11.02 -10.13
N GLN A 16 -18.39 9.94 -10.62
CA GLN A 16 -19.09 8.82 -11.24
C GLN A 16 -20.08 8.18 -10.26
N LYS A 17 -19.63 7.84 -9.04
CA LYS A 17 -20.51 7.26 -8.00
C LYS A 17 -21.66 8.17 -7.60
N LYS A 18 -21.46 9.50 -7.61
CA LYS A 18 -22.52 10.46 -7.30
C LYS A 18 -23.54 10.50 -8.44
N ALA A 19 -23.07 10.57 -9.68
CA ALA A 19 -23.90 10.59 -10.87
C ALA A 19 -24.76 9.32 -11.03
N ASP A 20 -24.16 8.16 -10.78
CA ASP A 20 -24.85 6.86 -10.82
C ASP A 20 -26.00 6.81 -9.80
N ARG A 21 -25.81 7.40 -8.62
CA ARG A 21 -26.86 7.50 -7.59
C ARG A 21 -27.98 8.47 -7.98
N SER A 22 -27.69 9.52 -8.74
CA SER A 22 -28.70 10.45 -9.24
C SER A 22 -29.38 9.98 -10.54
N GLY A 23 -28.87 8.92 -11.18
CA GLY A 23 -29.43 8.37 -12.43
C GLY A 23 -29.10 9.15 -13.70
N SER A 24 -28.28 10.21 -13.62
CA SER A 24 -27.76 10.95 -14.79
C SER A 24 -26.31 11.35 -14.57
N ARG A 25 -25.50 11.26 -15.64
CA ARG A 25 -24.09 11.63 -15.68
C ARG A 25 -23.82 12.99 -16.33
N ASP A 26 -24.83 13.62 -16.94
CA ASP A 26 -24.64 14.82 -17.77
C ASP A 26 -23.97 15.97 -16.99
N SER A 27 -24.32 16.12 -15.72
CA SER A 27 -23.78 17.17 -14.85
C SER A 27 -22.31 16.99 -14.47
N VAL A 28 -21.74 15.78 -14.59
CA VAL A 28 -20.36 15.49 -14.18
C VAL A 28 -19.41 15.25 -15.35
N ILE A 29 -19.91 15.04 -16.57
CA ILE A 29 -19.07 14.73 -17.75
C ILE A 29 -18.01 15.81 -17.97
N GLY A 30 -18.39 17.09 -17.93
CA GLY A 30 -17.45 18.20 -18.13
C GLY A 30 -16.29 18.18 -17.15
N GLU A 31 -16.58 17.99 -15.85
CA GLU A 31 -15.55 17.92 -14.81
C GLU A 31 -14.67 16.67 -14.97
N ILE A 32 -15.24 15.52 -15.36
CA ILE A 32 -14.48 14.29 -15.61
C ILE A 32 -13.54 14.47 -16.81
N VAL A 33 -14.01 15.10 -17.90
CA VAL A 33 -13.18 15.38 -19.09
C VAL A 33 -12.03 16.33 -18.73
N GLU A 34 -12.32 17.41 -18.00
CA GLU A 34 -11.30 18.37 -17.58
C GLU A 34 -10.22 17.70 -16.69
N LEU A 35 -10.64 16.89 -15.72
CA LEU A 35 -9.71 16.13 -14.88
C LEU A 35 -8.93 15.10 -15.69
N GLY A 36 -9.58 14.41 -16.63
CA GLY A 36 -8.95 13.44 -17.52
C GLY A 36 -7.88 14.06 -18.42
N GLU A 37 -8.17 15.21 -19.04
CA GLU A 37 -7.22 15.97 -19.87
C GLU A 37 -6.07 16.54 -19.03
N THR A 38 -6.39 17.18 -17.90
CA THR A 38 -5.40 17.86 -17.05
C THR A 38 -4.46 16.85 -16.40
N TYR A 39 -5.00 15.75 -15.90
CA TYR A 39 -4.26 14.73 -15.15
C TYR A 39 -3.90 13.49 -15.97
N SER A 40 -4.10 13.51 -17.29
CA SER A 40 -3.77 12.39 -18.21
C SER A 40 -4.30 11.08 -17.65
N ILE A 41 -5.60 11.06 -17.36
CA ILE A 41 -6.32 9.91 -16.85
C ILE A 41 -7.29 9.47 -17.95
N VAL A 42 -7.23 8.18 -18.30
CA VAL A 42 -8.20 7.57 -19.20
C VAL A 42 -9.47 7.31 -18.40
N THR A 43 -10.59 7.75 -18.95
CA THR A 43 -11.92 7.58 -18.36
C THR A 43 -12.87 7.08 -19.45
N GLU A 44 -14.13 6.86 -19.11
CA GLU A 44 -15.17 6.57 -20.11
C GLU A 44 -15.34 7.70 -21.14
N TYR A 45 -14.91 8.92 -20.81
CA TYR A 45 -15.06 10.13 -21.64
C TYR A 45 -13.74 10.65 -22.21
N THR A 46 -12.60 10.03 -21.87
CA THR A 46 -11.28 10.49 -22.30
C THR A 46 -10.40 9.32 -22.73
N SER A 47 -9.77 9.43 -23.89
CA SER A 47 -8.83 8.44 -24.43
C SER A 47 -7.51 9.10 -24.84
N PHE A 48 -6.46 8.31 -25.01
CA PHE A 48 -5.20 8.80 -25.56
C PHE A 48 -5.13 8.57 -27.07
N LEU A 49 -4.73 9.61 -27.79
CA LEU A 49 -4.44 9.56 -29.21
C LEU A 49 -2.93 9.73 -29.42
N VAL A 50 -2.33 8.75 -30.08
CA VAL A 50 -0.93 8.75 -30.48
C VAL A 50 -0.88 8.83 -31.99
N LEU A 51 -0.23 9.86 -32.50
CA LEU A 51 -0.01 10.05 -33.93
C LEU A 51 1.48 9.85 -34.22
N GLU A 52 1.79 9.30 -35.39
CA GLU A 52 3.17 9.00 -35.80
C GLU A 52 3.98 10.27 -36.09
N ASN A 53 3.31 11.35 -36.52
CA ASN A 53 3.95 12.59 -36.92
C ASN A 53 3.27 13.81 -36.29
N ASP A 54 4.08 14.79 -35.87
CA ASP A 54 3.63 16.08 -35.34
C ASP A 54 2.79 16.88 -36.36
N SER A 55 3.03 16.70 -37.67
CA SER A 55 2.22 17.34 -38.71
C SER A 55 0.76 16.89 -38.70
N GLU A 56 0.48 15.67 -38.22
CA GLU A 56 -0.88 15.16 -38.13
C GLU A 56 -1.67 15.92 -37.06
N TYR A 57 -1.06 16.22 -35.91
CA TYR A 57 -1.71 17.03 -34.87
C TYR A 57 -2.15 18.39 -35.42
N GLN A 58 -1.33 19.03 -36.26
CA GLN A 58 -1.67 20.31 -36.88
C GLN A 58 -2.80 20.17 -37.91
N ARG A 59 -2.72 19.15 -38.77
CA ARG A 59 -3.75 18.87 -39.79
C ARG A 59 -5.13 18.65 -39.16
N TRP A 60 -5.17 17.92 -38.05
CA TRP A 60 -6.39 17.63 -37.31
C TRP A 60 -6.75 18.70 -36.28
N LYS A 61 -5.96 19.78 -36.17
CA LYS A 61 -6.16 20.89 -35.22
C LYS A 61 -6.26 20.41 -33.76
N ILE A 62 -5.50 19.39 -33.41
CA ILE A 62 -5.46 18.82 -32.05
C ILE A 62 -4.39 19.55 -31.25
N ASP A 63 -4.81 20.21 -30.16
CA ASP A 63 -3.90 20.87 -29.24
C ASP A 63 -3.23 19.86 -28.28
N ARG A 64 -1.91 19.96 -28.14
CA ARG A 64 -1.09 19.09 -27.28
C ARG A 64 -1.03 19.60 -25.84
N LYS A 65 -2.19 19.82 -25.22
CA LYS A 65 -2.30 20.34 -23.83
C LYS A 65 -1.50 19.54 -22.80
N ASN A 66 -1.41 18.22 -22.99
CA ASN A 66 -0.71 17.25 -22.15
C ASN A 66 0.84 17.33 -22.23
N ALA A 67 1.41 17.84 -23.33
CA ALA A 67 2.84 17.68 -23.63
C ALA A 67 3.77 18.27 -22.55
N ARG A 68 3.48 19.49 -22.07
CA ARG A 68 4.27 20.13 -21.01
C ARG A 68 4.25 19.35 -19.70
N ARG A 69 3.12 18.70 -19.39
CA ARG A 69 2.99 17.89 -18.17
C ARG A 69 3.72 16.56 -18.29
N ILE A 70 3.62 15.86 -19.43
CA ILE A 70 4.41 14.65 -19.67
C ILE A 70 5.90 14.92 -19.44
N GLY A 71 6.42 16.05 -19.94
CA GLY A 71 7.81 16.44 -19.73
C GLY A 71 8.17 16.57 -18.25
N ARG A 72 7.35 17.30 -17.47
CA ARG A 72 7.55 17.44 -16.02
C ARG A 72 7.47 16.11 -15.27
N ASP A 73 6.49 15.28 -15.59
CA ASP A 73 6.27 13.99 -14.93
C ASP A 73 7.44 13.03 -15.20
N ARG A 74 7.91 12.96 -16.45
CA ARG A 74 9.06 12.14 -16.83
C ARG A 74 10.32 12.59 -16.11
N ALA A 75 10.58 13.90 -16.04
CA ALA A 75 11.72 14.43 -15.30
C ALA A 75 11.64 14.08 -13.80
N ALA A 76 10.46 14.19 -13.19
CA ALA A 76 10.26 13.81 -11.79
C ALA A 76 10.38 12.31 -11.52
N GLN A 77 10.06 11.45 -12.51
CA GLN A 77 10.30 10.01 -12.44
C GLN A 77 11.79 9.69 -12.50
N GLN A 78 12.49 10.24 -13.48
CA GLN A 78 13.94 10.06 -13.65
C GLN A 78 14.72 10.48 -12.39
N ALA A 79 14.43 11.66 -11.84
CA ALA A 79 15.08 12.13 -10.62
C ALA A 79 14.85 11.20 -9.40
N ARG A 80 13.66 10.57 -9.31
CA ARG A 80 13.37 9.59 -8.25
C ARG A 80 14.13 8.30 -8.47
N GLU A 81 14.18 7.79 -9.70
CA GLU A 81 14.92 6.57 -10.05
C GLU A 81 16.41 6.72 -9.77
N GLU A 82 17.00 7.86 -10.13
CA GLU A 82 18.39 8.19 -9.82
C GLU A 82 18.65 8.19 -8.31
N LYS A 83 17.80 8.86 -7.53
CA LYS A 83 17.91 8.87 -6.07
C LYS A 83 17.83 7.46 -5.48
N LEU A 84 16.90 6.64 -5.96
CA LEU A 84 16.75 5.25 -5.50
C LEU A 84 17.94 4.39 -5.90
N ARG A 85 18.53 4.62 -7.08
CA ARG A 85 19.74 3.93 -7.54
C ARG A 85 20.91 4.23 -6.60
N LEU A 86 21.14 5.50 -6.28
CA LEU A 86 22.20 5.90 -5.34
C LEU A 86 22.01 5.29 -3.96
N LEU A 87 20.78 5.29 -3.43
CA LEU A 87 20.50 4.64 -2.14
C LEU A 87 20.78 3.14 -2.18
N ARG A 88 20.48 2.47 -3.30
CA ARG A 88 20.80 1.05 -3.48
C ARG A 88 22.31 0.81 -3.50
N GLU A 89 23.07 1.62 -4.24
CA GLU A 89 24.53 1.54 -4.30
C GLU A 89 25.17 1.73 -2.92
N LEU A 90 24.72 2.73 -2.16
CA LEU A 90 25.17 2.97 -0.78
C LEU A 90 24.84 1.80 0.16
N ALA A 91 23.63 1.26 0.06
CA ALA A 91 23.22 0.12 0.88
C ALA A 91 24.07 -1.14 0.57
N LEU A 92 24.39 -1.38 -0.70
CA LEU A 92 25.25 -2.50 -1.11
C LEU A 92 26.69 -2.32 -0.62
N ALA A 93 27.23 -1.11 -0.68
CA ALA A 93 28.56 -0.81 -0.13
C ALA A 93 28.61 -1.09 1.39
N GLY A 94 27.53 -0.79 2.10
CA GLY A 94 27.37 -1.09 3.53
C GLY A 94 26.99 -2.53 3.88
N LEU A 95 26.93 -3.46 2.91
CA LEU A 95 26.62 -4.90 3.15
C LEU A 95 27.82 -5.82 2.90
N GLY A 96 29.02 -5.25 2.68
CA GLY A 96 30.27 -6.01 2.59
C GLY A 96 30.67 -6.70 3.90
N PRO A 97 31.68 -7.60 3.88
CA PRO A 97 32.09 -8.41 5.04
C PRO A 97 32.42 -7.60 6.31
N ASP A 98 32.80 -6.33 6.16
CA ASP A 98 33.08 -5.42 7.28
C ASP A 98 31.81 -4.95 8.01
N ALA A 99 30.65 -4.92 7.34
CA ALA A 99 29.38 -4.54 7.96
C ALA A 99 28.82 -5.62 8.89
N ALA A 100 29.06 -6.89 8.58
CA ALA A 100 28.74 -8.01 9.47
C ALA A 100 29.56 -7.98 10.78
N LYS A 101 30.74 -7.33 10.76
CA LYS A 101 31.58 -7.09 11.95
C LYS A 101 31.08 -5.93 12.81
N ALA A 102 30.33 -4.99 12.22
CA ALA A 102 29.83 -3.80 12.90
C ALA A 102 28.37 -3.91 13.38
N ALA A 103 27.69 -5.04 13.11
CA ALA A 103 26.34 -5.27 13.61
C ALA A 103 26.36 -5.39 15.15
N PRO A 104 25.69 -4.50 15.91
CA PRO A 104 25.51 -4.72 17.33
C PRO A 104 24.70 -6.01 17.50
N GLN A 105 25.31 -6.99 18.15
CA GLN A 105 24.64 -8.24 18.49
C GLN A 105 23.34 -7.91 19.23
N PRO A 106 22.20 -8.55 18.89
CA PRO A 106 20.99 -8.36 19.67
C PRO A 106 21.30 -8.78 21.10
N GLN A 107 21.35 -7.79 22.00
CA GLN A 107 21.39 -8.04 23.43
C GLN A 107 20.15 -8.86 23.73
N GLN A 108 20.34 -10.14 24.02
CA GLN A 108 19.28 -11.00 24.50
C GLN A 108 18.77 -10.35 25.79
N LEU A 109 17.63 -9.66 25.71
CA LEU A 109 16.82 -9.38 26.88
C LEU A 109 16.54 -10.73 27.50
N ALA A 110 17.17 -11.00 28.66
CA ALA A 110 17.07 -12.25 29.38
C ALA A 110 15.58 -12.60 29.56
N ALA A 111 15.10 -13.57 28.78
CA ALA A 111 13.77 -14.10 28.95
C ALA A 111 13.76 -14.84 30.30
N ALA A 112 12.99 -14.32 31.25
CA ALA A 112 12.68 -15.05 32.48
C ALA A 112 12.06 -16.39 32.08
N GLN A 113 12.79 -17.48 32.34
CA GLN A 113 12.33 -18.83 32.04
C GLN A 113 11.14 -19.16 32.95
N PRO A 114 9.99 -19.60 32.41
CA PRO A 114 8.93 -20.16 33.24
C PRO A 114 9.37 -21.55 33.72
N THR A 115 9.57 -21.71 35.03
CA THR A 115 9.79 -23.01 35.66
C THR A 115 8.56 -23.90 35.43
N ARG A 116 8.69 -24.93 34.61
CA ARG A 116 7.71 -26.04 34.56
C ARG A 116 7.99 -27.02 35.70
N PRO A 117 6.98 -27.44 36.47
CA PRO A 117 7.14 -28.52 37.43
C PRO A 117 7.37 -29.85 36.70
N SER A 118 8.32 -30.63 37.22
CA SER A 118 8.74 -31.95 36.74
C SER A 118 7.67 -33.00 36.99
N GLN A 119 7.24 -33.72 35.94
CA GLN A 119 6.50 -34.97 36.07
C GLN A 119 7.47 -36.17 36.01
N PRO A 120 7.27 -37.23 36.82
CA PRO A 120 8.17 -38.38 36.82
C PRO A 120 7.89 -39.37 35.67
N GLY A 121 8.95 -39.63 34.90
CA GLY A 121 9.37 -40.92 34.31
C GLY A 121 8.36 -41.85 33.62
N GLN A 122 8.47 -41.96 32.30
CA GLN A 122 8.18 -43.20 31.56
C GLN A 122 9.29 -43.51 30.54
N PRO A 123 9.65 -44.80 30.35
CA PRO A 123 10.85 -45.21 29.62
C PRO A 123 10.72 -45.09 28.09
N SER A 124 11.86 -44.77 27.47
CA SER A 124 12.05 -44.53 26.05
C SER A 124 11.99 -45.80 25.20
N VAL A 125 11.20 -45.78 24.12
CA VAL A 125 11.33 -46.70 23.00
C VAL A 125 11.86 -45.91 21.81
N GLN A 126 13.08 -46.21 21.37
CA GLN A 126 13.70 -45.60 20.18
C GLN A 126 13.23 -46.33 18.92
N ALA A 127 12.80 -45.58 17.90
CA ALA A 127 12.58 -46.07 16.54
C ALA A 127 13.05 -45.01 15.51
N PRO A 128 13.45 -45.43 14.31
CA PRO A 128 14.56 -44.81 13.56
C PRO A 128 14.21 -43.54 12.77
N THR A 129 15.25 -42.76 12.52
CA THR A 129 15.28 -41.49 11.81
C THR A 129 14.93 -41.63 10.32
N GLN A 130 13.81 -41.04 9.90
CA GLN A 130 13.59 -40.67 8.50
C GLN A 130 13.86 -39.15 8.33
N PRO A 131 14.59 -38.71 7.30
CA PRO A 131 14.68 -37.30 6.98
C PRO A 131 13.34 -36.84 6.39
N ARG A 132 12.50 -36.23 7.22
CA ARG A 132 11.26 -35.60 6.77
C ARG A 132 11.60 -34.27 6.12
N ASN A 133 11.62 -34.26 4.78
CA ASN A 133 11.59 -33.05 3.98
C ASN A 133 10.26 -32.33 4.25
N GLN A 134 10.23 -31.41 5.22
CA GLN A 134 9.09 -30.53 5.46
C GLN A 134 9.30 -29.26 4.64
N GLY A 135 8.71 -29.27 3.43
CA GLY A 135 8.32 -28.04 2.78
C GLY A 135 7.45 -27.24 3.76
N ARG A 136 7.89 -26.04 4.07
CA ARG A 136 7.26 -25.12 5.01
C ARG A 136 5.92 -24.65 4.39
N SER A 137 4.83 -25.36 4.66
CA SER A 137 3.49 -24.80 4.44
C SER A 137 3.30 -23.64 5.40
N ILE A 138 3.17 -22.44 4.85
CA ILE A 138 2.75 -21.27 5.61
C ILE A 138 1.25 -21.44 5.84
N ASP A 139 0.88 -22.03 6.97
CA ASP A 139 -0.48 -21.95 7.50
C ASP A 139 -0.72 -20.51 7.97
N LEU A 140 -1.31 -19.69 7.09
CA LEU A 140 -1.98 -18.46 7.49
C LEU A 140 -3.31 -18.85 8.12
N ASN A 141 -3.26 -19.39 9.34
CA ASN A 141 -4.42 -19.44 10.21
C ASN A 141 -4.68 -18.02 10.75
N ILE A 142 -5.08 -17.12 9.84
CA ILE A 142 -5.79 -15.89 10.17
C ILE A 142 -7.17 -16.36 10.59
N GLY A 143 -7.30 -16.58 11.89
CA GLY A 143 -8.56 -16.90 12.55
C GLY A 143 -9.63 -15.93 12.09
N THR A 144 -10.59 -16.49 11.36
CA THR A 144 -11.78 -15.84 10.85
C THR A 144 -12.73 -15.60 12.03
N GLY A 145 -12.82 -14.34 12.46
CA GLY A 145 -13.83 -13.86 13.40
C GLY A 145 -13.96 -12.35 13.27
N PRO A 146 -15.17 -11.76 13.24
CA PRO A 146 -15.40 -10.42 12.69
C PRO A 146 -14.99 -9.25 13.59
N VAL A 147 -14.13 -9.46 14.58
CA VAL A 147 -13.75 -8.42 15.55
C VAL A 147 -12.25 -8.41 15.74
N GLY A 148 -11.59 -7.59 14.92
CA GLY A 148 -10.17 -7.29 15.09
C GLY A 148 -9.88 -6.49 16.38
N PRO A 149 -8.61 -6.41 16.81
CA PRO A 149 -8.21 -5.76 18.06
C PRO A 149 -8.61 -4.28 18.14
N LEU A 150 -8.76 -3.60 17.01
CA LEU A 150 -9.27 -2.24 16.90
C LEU A 150 -10.74 -2.10 17.38
N PHE A 151 -11.59 -3.12 17.15
CA PHE A 151 -12.99 -3.09 17.57
C PHE A 151 -13.16 -3.26 19.09
N VAL A 152 -12.26 -4.01 19.73
CA VAL A 152 -12.24 -4.17 21.20
C VAL A 152 -11.87 -2.85 21.87
N LEU A 153 -10.93 -2.09 21.30
CA LEU A 153 -10.54 -0.78 21.82
C LEU A 153 -11.66 0.26 21.68
N ILE A 154 -12.38 0.25 20.56
CA ILE A 154 -13.49 1.19 20.32
C ILE A 154 -14.69 0.89 21.23
N SER A 155 -15.04 -0.39 21.41
CA SER A 155 -16.16 -0.79 22.27
C SER A 155 -15.87 -0.52 23.76
N ALA A 156 -14.64 -0.74 24.23
CA ALA A 156 -14.24 -0.39 25.60
C ALA A 156 -14.27 1.13 25.86
N ALA A 157 -13.93 1.96 24.88
CA ALA A 157 -13.98 3.41 24.99
C ALA A 157 -15.42 3.96 25.06
N MET A 158 -16.35 3.39 24.29
CA MET A 158 -17.77 3.78 24.35
C MET A 158 -18.44 3.37 25.67
N ALA A 159 -18.13 2.18 26.19
CA ALA A 159 -18.69 1.70 27.45
C ALA A 159 -18.27 2.55 28.67
N ARG A 160 -17.05 3.12 28.67
CA ARG A 160 -16.60 4.04 29.74
C ARG A 160 -17.27 5.41 29.68
N ARG A 161 -17.69 5.87 28.49
CA ARG A 161 -18.29 7.20 28.32
C ARG A 161 -19.74 7.24 28.81
N ASN A 162 -20.50 6.16 28.59
CA ASN A 162 -21.90 6.09 29.06
C ASN A 162 -22.03 5.94 30.59
N ARG A 163 -21.05 5.34 31.28
CA ARG A 163 -21.06 5.25 32.75
C ARG A 163 -20.85 6.60 33.44
N LYS A 164 -20.16 7.56 32.81
CA LYS A 164 -19.98 8.92 33.35
C LYS A 164 -21.23 9.79 33.21
N HIS A 165 -22.11 9.49 32.27
CA HIS A 165 -23.37 10.23 32.09
C HIS A 165 -24.49 9.78 33.04
N GLN A 166 -24.39 8.60 33.66
CA GLN A 166 -25.37 8.12 34.65
C GLN A 166 -25.00 8.44 36.11
N ALA A 167 -23.82 9.01 36.37
CA ALA A 167 -23.37 9.39 37.72
C ALA A 167 -23.58 10.88 38.04
N ASN A 168 -24.28 11.63 37.18
CA ASN A 168 -24.53 13.07 37.32
C ASN A 168 -26.00 13.44 37.05
N ALA A 169 -26.91 12.49 37.29
CA ALA A 169 -28.35 12.69 37.35
C ALA A 169 -28.85 12.23 38.72
#